data_AF-A0A7K3PKE9-F1
#
_entry.id   AF-A0A7K3PKE9-F1
#
_cell.length_a   1.000
_cell.length_b   1.000
_cell.length_c   1.000
_cell.angle_alpha   90.00
_cell.angle_beta   90.00
_cell.angle_gamma   90.00
#
_symmetry.space_group_name_H-M   'P 1'
#
loop_
_entity.id
_entity.type
_entity.pdbx_description
1 polymer ?
#
loop_
_entity_poly.entity_id
_entity_poly.type
_entity_poly.pdbx_seq_one_letter_code
_entity_poly.pdbx_strand_id
1 'polypeptide(L)'
;GYLGGWATAIDNASGTHPRRLTIAQGEVGETVLTLVADGPTDTGTYHCVFAAALAAEPGADGPLRLGPSRVTSGPSTSCAPGGSSTVTLRPDGSLERTNDDTGESLVYTRG
;
A
#
# COMPACT_ATOMS: atom_id res chain seq x y z
N GLY A 1 14.77 5.46 -3.88
CA GLY A 1 13.84 5.56 -5.02
C GLY A 1 12.64 4.65 -4.80
N TYR A 2 11.49 4.94 -5.41
CA TYR A 2 10.21 4.27 -5.15
C TYR A 2 10.08 2.84 -5.68
N LEU A 3 10.67 2.55 -6.84
CA LEU A 3 10.47 1.27 -7.52
C LEU A 3 11.01 0.08 -6.70
N GLY A 4 10.27 -1.02 -6.77
CA GLY A 4 10.63 -2.30 -6.15
C GLY A 4 9.63 -2.79 -5.09
N GLY A 5 10.07 -3.79 -4.34
CA GLY A 5 9.34 -4.41 -3.24
C GLY A 5 9.64 -3.77 -1.88
N TRP A 6 8.61 -3.68 -1.06
CA TRP A 6 8.62 -3.02 0.23
C TRP A 6 7.77 -3.79 1.23
N ALA A 7 8.16 -3.76 2.51
CA ALA A 7 7.48 -4.51 3.57
C ALA A 7 7.23 -3.63 4.80
N THR A 8 6.13 -3.93 5.49
CA THR A 8 5.84 -3.47 6.85
C THR A 8 4.94 -4.48 7.54
N ALA A 9 4.66 -4.28 8.82
CA ALA A 9 3.68 -5.07 9.55
C ALA A 9 2.86 -4.17 10.48
N ILE A 10 1.62 -4.57 10.72
CA ILE A 10 0.75 -3.96 11.72
C ILE A 10 0.48 -5.03 12.77
N ASP A 11 0.84 -4.77 14.02
CA ASP A 11 0.54 -5.67 15.12
C ASP A 11 -0.73 -5.20 15.85
N ASN A 12 -1.60 -6.16 16.19
CA ASN A 12 -2.74 -5.91 17.07
C ASN A 12 -3.03 -7.15 17.95
N ALA A 13 -4.13 -7.13 18.68
CA ALA A 13 -4.51 -8.22 19.59
C ALA A 13 -4.69 -9.58 18.91
N SER A 14 -5.02 -9.61 17.61
CA SER A 14 -5.19 -10.83 16.83
C SER A 14 -3.87 -11.37 16.28
N GLY A 15 -2.80 -10.56 16.28
CA GLY A 15 -1.45 -10.96 15.88
C GLY A 15 -0.80 -9.99 14.90
N THR A 16 0.16 -10.50 14.13
CA THR A 16 0.93 -9.74 13.14
C THR A 16 0.25 -9.78 11.77
N HIS A 17 0.10 -8.61 11.15
CA HIS A 17 -0.50 -8.44 9.84
C HIS A 17 0.52 -7.89 8.84
N PRO A 18 1.34 -8.75 8.21
CA PRO A 18 2.36 -8.31 7.27
C PRO A 18 1.75 -7.71 6.01
N ARG A 19 2.44 -6.70 5.46
CA ARG A 19 2.07 -5.98 4.26
C ARG A 19 3.24 -5.95 3.30
N ARG A 20 3.01 -6.42 2.07
CA ARG A 20 4.00 -6.41 0.99
C ARG A 20 3.51 -5.49 -0.11
N LEU A 21 4.24 -4.41 -0.34
CA LEU A 21 3.93 -3.38 -1.32
C LEU A 21 4.93 -3.46 -2.47
N THR A 22 4.43 -3.42 -3.70
CA THR A 22 5.26 -3.34 -4.91
C THR A 22 4.89 -2.08 -5.66
N ILE A 23 5.91 -1.28 -6.01
CA ILE A 23 5.76 -0.13 -6.91
C ILE A 23 6.47 -0.46 -8.22
N ALA A 24 5.71 -0.43 -9.30
CA ALA A 24 6.18 -0.55 -10.67
C ALA A 24 6.11 0.81 -11.38
N GLN A 25 6.86 0.94 -12.46
CA GLN A 25 6.77 2.10 -13.34
C GLN A 25 5.46 2.04 -14.14
N GLY A 26 4.86 3.21 -14.39
CA GLY A 26 3.67 3.35 -15.23
C GLY A 26 3.26 4.81 -15.37
N GLU A 27 2.25 5.04 -16.21
CA GLU A 27 1.69 6.37 -16.51
C GLU A 27 0.49 6.71 -15.63
N VAL A 28 0.04 7.97 -15.68
CA VAL A 28 -1.16 8.42 -14.96
C VAL A 28 -2.38 7.61 -15.42
N GLY A 29 -3.13 7.05 -14.46
CA GLY A 29 -4.25 6.15 -14.70
C GLY A 29 -3.87 4.67 -14.75
N GLU A 30 -2.59 4.32 -14.89
CA GLU A 30 -2.15 2.93 -14.88
C GLU A 30 -1.95 2.40 -13.46
N THR A 31 -2.09 1.09 -13.29
CA THR A 31 -1.82 0.42 -12.00
C THR A 31 -0.31 0.39 -11.75
N VAL A 32 0.15 1.19 -10.79
CA VAL A 32 1.57 1.28 -10.40
C VAL A 32 1.84 0.67 -9.03
N LEU A 33 0.81 0.54 -8.19
CA LEU A 33 0.92 -0.07 -6.86
C LEU A 33 0.15 -1.39 -6.81
N THR A 34 0.81 -2.41 -6.25
CA THR A 34 0.17 -3.62 -5.72
C THR A 34 0.47 -3.74 -4.23
N LEU A 35 -0.54 -4.04 -3.41
CA LEU A 35 -0.39 -4.29 -1.98
C LEU A 35 -0.98 -5.66 -1.66
N VAL A 36 -0.18 -6.54 -1.08
CA VAL A 36 -0.62 -7.79 -0.47
C VAL A 36 -0.71 -7.57 1.03
N ALA A 37 -1.86 -7.92 1.59
CA ALA A 37 -2.13 -7.91 3.01
C ALA A 37 -2.53 -9.30 3.47
N ASP A 38 -1.74 -9.84 4.39
CA ASP A 38 -2.00 -11.12 5.02
C ASP A 38 -2.21 -10.90 6.51
N GLY A 39 -2.93 -11.81 7.17
CA GLY A 39 -2.96 -11.84 8.63
C GLY A 39 -4.06 -12.71 9.21
N PRO A 40 -4.09 -12.84 10.54
CA PRO A 40 -5.10 -13.61 11.25
C PRO A 40 -6.49 -12.94 11.24
N THR A 41 -7.52 -13.74 11.41
CA THR A 41 -8.89 -13.36 11.77
C THR A 41 -9.35 -14.22 12.95
N ASP A 42 -10.49 -13.90 13.57
CA ASP A 42 -11.04 -14.69 14.70
C ASP A 42 -11.27 -16.18 14.36
N THR A 43 -11.45 -16.51 13.08
CA THR A 43 -11.78 -17.86 12.62
C THR A 43 -10.77 -18.43 11.61
N GLY A 44 -9.65 -17.74 11.35
CA GLY A 44 -8.67 -18.18 10.36
C GLY A 44 -7.67 -17.10 9.96
N THR A 45 -7.48 -16.93 8.66
CA THR A 45 -6.58 -15.92 8.09
C THR A 45 -7.26 -15.22 6.91
N TYR A 46 -6.80 -14.02 6.58
CA TYR A 46 -7.15 -13.33 5.35
C TYR A 46 -5.93 -13.19 4.44
N HIS A 47 -6.24 -13.12 3.15
CA HIS A 47 -5.33 -12.74 2.08
C HIS A 47 -6.06 -11.74 1.19
N CYS A 48 -5.60 -10.50 1.17
CA CYS A 48 -6.16 -9.44 0.33
C CYS A 48 -5.08 -8.90 -0.60
N VAL A 49 -5.42 -8.78 -1.88
CA VAL A 49 -4.58 -8.12 -2.88
C VAL A 49 -5.31 -6.87 -3.35
N PHE A 50 -4.60 -5.74 -3.31
CA PHE A 50 -5.10 -4.45 -3.73
C PHE A 50 -4.24 -3.89 -4.85
N ALA A 51 -4.86 -3.09 -5.70
CA ALA A 51 -4.20 -2.34 -6.76
C ALA A 51 -4.63 -0.88 -6.74
N ALA A 52 -3.69 0.05 -6.93
CA ALA A 52 -3.95 1.48 -7.05
C ALA A 52 -3.26 2.07 -8.27
N ALA A 53 -3.92 3.03 -8.89
CA ALA A 53 -3.43 3.70 -10.08
C ALA A 53 -2.62 4.96 -9.73
N LEU A 54 -1.69 5.34 -10.59
CA LEU A 54 -1.00 6.62 -10.49
C LEU A 54 -2.00 7.75 -10.74
N ALA A 55 -2.16 8.66 -9.79
CA ALA A 55 -3.13 9.76 -9.89
C ALA A 55 -2.55 10.99 -10.59
N ALA A 56 -1.25 11.22 -10.46
CA ALA A 56 -0.57 12.37 -11.03
C ALA A 56 0.89 12.03 -11.31
N GLU A 57 1.47 12.68 -12.32
CA GLU A 57 2.88 12.54 -12.63
C GLU A 57 3.72 13.10 -11.46
N PRO A 58 4.62 12.30 -10.87
CA PRO A 58 5.47 12.78 -9.79
C PRO A 58 6.53 13.74 -10.34
N GLY A 59 6.77 14.84 -9.64
CA GLY A 59 7.99 15.65 -9.87
C GLY A 59 9.25 14.83 -9.54
N ALA A 60 10.43 15.29 -9.97
CA ALA A 60 11.69 14.54 -9.89
C ALA A 60 11.96 13.89 -8.51
N ASP A 61 11.66 14.61 -7.43
CA ASP A 61 11.77 14.15 -6.04
C ASP A 61 10.43 14.30 -5.27
N GLY A 62 9.33 14.43 -5.99
CA GLY A 62 8.00 14.65 -5.43
C GLY A 62 7.36 13.35 -4.94
N PRO A 63 6.36 13.44 -4.06
CA PRO A 63 5.64 12.27 -3.60
C PRO A 63 4.85 11.61 -4.74
N LEU A 64 4.71 10.29 -4.66
CA LEU A 64 3.86 9.52 -5.55
C LEU A 64 2.41 9.63 -5.07
N ARG A 65 1.52 10.16 -5.91
CA ARG A 65 0.09 10.26 -5.60
C ARG A 65 -0.66 9.09 -6.22
N LEU A 66 -1.38 8.34 -5.41
CA LEU A 66 -2.14 7.18 -5.83
C LEU A 66 -3.63 7.43 -5.65
N GLY A 67 -4.41 7.01 -6.63
CA GLY A 67 -5.86 7.01 -6.51
C GLY A 67 -6.34 5.96 -5.49
N PRO A 68 -7.66 5.87 -5.26
CA PRO A 68 -8.23 4.84 -4.40
C PRO A 68 -7.82 3.44 -4.85
N SER A 69 -7.54 2.57 -3.89
CA SER A 69 -7.20 1.18 -4.18
C SER A 69 -8.45 0.34 -4.35
N ARG A 70 -8.40 -0.64 -5.26
CA ARG A 70 -9.45 -1.66 -5.42
C ARG A 70 -8.94 -3.01 -4.92
N VAL A 71 -9.85 -3.86 -4.44
CA VAL A 71 -9.57 -5.26 -4.16
C VAL A 71 -9.51 -6.01 -5.50
N THR A 72 -8.37 -6.63 -5.81
CA THR A 72 -8.20 -7.50 -6.99
C THR A 72 -8.35 -8.97 -6.64
N SER A 73 -8.10 -9.35 -5.38
CA SER A 73 -8.30 -10.71 -4.85
C SER A 73 -8.54 -10.68 -3.34
N GLY A 74 -9.34 -11.62 -2.85
CA GLY A 74 -9.67 -11.79 -1.43
C GLY A 74 -11.17 -11.70 -1.14
N PRO A 75 -11.62 -12.19 0.03
CA PRO A 75 -13.04 -12.21 0.37
C PRO A 75 -13.55 -10.82 0.78
N SER A 76 -14.74 -10.44 0.30
CA SER A 76 -15.36 -9.14 0.58
C SER A 76 -15.69 -8.90 2.07
N THR A 77 -15.73 -9.96 2.87
CA THR A 77 -15.97 -9.88 4.32
C THR A 77 -14.75 -9.37 5.09
N SER A 78 -13.53 -9.49 4.56
CA SER A 78 -12.29 -9.04 5.21
C SER A 78 -11.47 -8.06 4.36
N CYS A 79 -11.76 -7.95 3.06
CA CYS A 79 -11.04 -7.08 2.14
C CYS A 79 -11.97 -5.96 1.65
N ALA A 80 -11.60 -4.71 1.92
CA ALA A 80 -12.32 -3.53 1.47
C ALA A 80 -11.39 -2.57 0.70
N PRO A 81 -11.88 -1.88 -0.36
CA PRO A 81 -11.15 -0.80 -1.01
C PRO A 81 -10.62 0.23 0.00
N GLY A 82 -9.37 0.66 -0.19
CA GLY A 82 -8.80 1.78 0.55
C GLY A 82 -8.93 3.10 -0.21
N GLY A 83 -8.92 4.22 0.52
CA GLY A 83 -8.90 5.57 -0.06
C GLY A 83 -7.64 5.90 -0.85
N SER A 84 -7.60 7.13 -1.39
CA SER A 84 -6.39 7.65 -2.04
C SER A 84 -5.23 7.72 -1.06
N SER A 85 -3.99 7.68 -1.59
CA SER A 85 -2.82 7.76 -0.72
C SER A 85 -1.64 8.45 -1.38
N THR A 86 -0.84 9.08 -0.54
CA THR A 86 0.42 9.72 -0.91
C THR A 86 1.60 8.88 -0.39
N VAL A 87 2.57 8.57 -1.26
CA VAL A 87 3.81 7.87 -0.88
C VAL A 87 5.00 8.81 -0.98
N THR A 88 5.72 8.98 0.13
CA THR A 88 6.90 9.84 0.24
C THR A 88 8.14 8.98 0.46
N LEU A 89 9.21 9.24 -0.30
CA LEU A 89 10.53 8.66 -0.04
C LEU A 89 11.19 9.43 1.10
N ARG A 90 11.55 8.74 2.18
CA ARG A 90 12.22 9.31 3.33
C ARG A 90 13.74 9.40 3.11
N PRO A 91 14.45 10.26 3.87
CA PRO A 91 15.90 10.40 3.75
C PRO A 91 16.70 9.11 4.01
N ASP A 92 16.15 8.21 4.84
CA ASP A 92 16.73 6.90 5.14
C ASP A 92 16.48 5.84 4.05
N GLY A 93 15.77 6.21 2.99
CA GLY A 93 15.42 5.33 1.88
C GLY A 93 14.17 4.49 2.11
N SER A 94 13.49 4.61 3.25
CA SER A 94 12.17 3.99 3.49
C SER A 94 11.05 4.74 2.76
N LEU A 95 9.89 4.11 2.60
CA LEU A 95 8.69 4.75 2.08
C LEU A 95 7.68 4.98 3.19
N GLU A 96 7.11 6.17 3.25
CA GLU A 96 5.91 6.44 4.04
C GLU A 96 4.72 6.55 3.12
N ARG A 97 3.69 5.71 3.36
CA ARG A 97 2.40 5.85 2.69
C ARG A 97 1.38 6.39 3.68
N THR A 98 0.74 7.50 3.32
CA THR A 98 -0.30 8.15 4.10
C THR A 98 -1.63 8.05 3.35
N ASN A 99 -2.69 7.63 4.03
CA ASN A 99 -4.05 7.70 3.51
C ASN A 99 -4.51 9.16 3.50
N ASP A 100 -4.96 9.65 2.34
CA ASP A 100 -5.29 11.07 2.17
C ASP A 100 -6.61 11.46 2.89
N ASP A 101 -7.51 10.49 3.13
CA ASP A 101 -8.80 10.70 3.79
C ASP A 101 -8.67 10.64 5.33
N THR A 102 -7.86 9.72 5.85
CA THR A 102 -7.74 9.49 7.31
C THR A 102 -6.48 10.10 7.93
N GLY A 103 -5.46 10.40 7.13
CA GLY A 103 -4.14 10.83 7.61
C GLY A 103 -3.30 9.72 8.25
N GLU A 104 -3.81 8.49 8.34
CA GLU A 104 -3.07 7.36 8.88
C GLU A 104 -1.88 7.02 7.97
N SER A 105 -0.71 6.78 8.56
CA SER A 105 0.50 6.47 7.80
C SER A 105 1.15 5.16 8.22
N LEU A 106 1.82 4.53 7.26
CA LEU A 106 2.63 3.33 7.46
C LEU A 106 4.00 3.52 6.80
N VAL A 107 5.02 3.04 7.51
CA VAL A 107 6.41 3.08 7.05
C VAL A 107 6.79 1.72 6.52
N TYR A 108 7.33 1.70 5.31
CA TYR A 108 7.77 0.51 4.63
C TYR A 108 9.28 0.53 4.44
N THR A 109 9.94 -0.57 4.79
CA THR A 109 11.35 -0.80 4.50
C THR A 109 11.48 -1.64 3.24
N ARG A 110 12.65 -1.59 2.61
CA ARG A 110 12.91 -2.38 1.40
C ARG A 110 12.87 -3.87 1.76
N GLY A 111 12.09 -4.63 0.97
CA GLY A 111 11.92 -6.08 1.11
C GLY A 111 12.96 -6.88 0.35
#